data_AF-A0A2V8LUE2-F1
#
_entry.id   AF-A0A2V8LUE2-F1
#
_cell.length_a   1.000
_cell.length_b   1.000
_cell.length_c   1.000
_cell.angle_alpha   90.00
_cell.angle_beta   90.00
_cell.angle_gamma   90.00
#
_symmetry.space_group_name_H-M   'P 1'
#
loop_
_entity.id
_entity.type
_entity.pdbx_description
1 polymer ?
#
loop_
_entity_poly.entity_id
_entity_poly.type
_entity_poly.pdbx_seq_one_letter_code
_entity_poly.pdbx_strand_id
1 'polypeptide(L)'
;MKSDARKLKDIMTIAEERGLFRGARTKVMRGRMPEALVSKAKARTGIKSDTELLEVALANLAVADDYPEWLLSQRGTISGDVDLEF
;
A
#
# COMPACT_ATOMS: atom_id res chain seq x y z
N MET A 1 -13.04 -7.67 -6.30
CA MET A 1 -12.71 -6.55 -7.22
C MET A 1 -13.03 -5.17 -6.66
N LYS A 2 -14.18 -4.91 -6.00
CA LYS A 2 -14.49 -3.57 -5.44
C LYS A 2 -13.58 -3.12 -4.27
N SER A 3 -12.97 -4.05 -3.54
CA SER A 3 -12.11 -3.77 -2.37
C SER A 3 -10.75 -3.18 -2.74
N ASP A 4 -10.07 -3.73 -3.75
CA ASP A 4 -8.73 -3.29 -4.16
C ASP A 4 -8.73 -1.84 -4.69
N ALA A 5 -9.75 -1.46 -5.46
CA ALA A 5 -9.88 -0.09 -5.98
C ALA A 5 -10.11 0.93 -4.86
N ARG A 6 -10.88 0.58 -3.82
CA ARG A 6 -11.07 1.43 -2.64
C ARG A 6 -9.75 1.60 -1.89
N LYS A 7 -9.04 0.50 -1.65
CA LYS A 7 -7.73 0.53 -0.98
C LYS A 7 -6.73 1.42 -1.72
N LEU A 8 -6.63 1.30 -3.06
CA LEU A 8 -5.79 2.19 -3.86
C LEU A 8 -6.16 3.67 -3.67
N LYS A 9 -7.45 3.99 -3.70
CA LYS A 9 -7.92 5.36 -3.51
C LYS A 9 -7.54 5.90 -2.13
N ASP A 10 -7.70 5.10 -1.09
CA ASP A 10 -7.36 5.50 0.28
C ASP A 10 -5.85 5.75 0.41
N ILE A 11 -5.02 4.88 -0.16
CA ILE A 11 -3.56 5.06 -0.22
C ILE A 11 -3.20 6.38 -0.90
N MET A 12 -3.79 6.66 -2.07
CA MET A 12 -3.49 7.89 -2.81
C MET A 12 -3.94 9.13 -2.03
N THR A 13 -5.07 9.05 -1.31
CA THR A 13 -5.56 10.13 -0.45
C THR A 13 -4.57 10.40 0.68
N ILE A 14 -4.11 9.37 1.38
CA ILE A 14 -3.13 9.52 2.48
C ILE A 14 -1.79 10.05 1.95
N ALA A 15 -1.33 9.58 0.79
CA ALA A 15 -0.10 10.07 0.16
C ALA A 15 -0.18 11.57 -0.16
N GLU A 16 -1.33 12.05 -0.63
CA GLU A 16 -1.59 13.47 -0.88
C GLU A 16 -1.63 14.29 0.42
N GLU A 17 -2.30 13.78 1.45
CA GLU A 17 -2.36 14.40 2.78
C GLU A 17 -0.97 14.53 3.43
N ARG A 18 -0.12 13.51 3.27
CA ARG A 18 1.30 13.52 3.69
C ARG A 18 2.18 14.39 2.80
N GLY A 19 1.65 14.94 1.71
CA GLY A 19 2.36 15.83 0.80
C GLY A 19 3.36 15.16 -0.13
N LEU A 20 3.25 13.84 -0.34
CA LEU A 20 4.22 13.06 -1.12
C LEU A 20 4.23 13.39 -2.62
N PHE A 21 3.16 14.03 -3.13
CA PHE A 21 3.06 14.50 -4.50
C PHE A 21 3.27 16.01 -4.66
N ARG A 22 3.61 16.73 -3.57
CA ARG A 22 3.82 18.18 -3.63
C ARG A 22 5.13 18.53 -4.32
N GLY A 23 5.11 19.59 -5.12
CA GLY A 23 6.29 20.14 -5.79
C GLY A 23 6.48 19.64 -7.22
N ALA A 24 7.62 20.01 -7.82
CA ALA A 24 7.91 19.69 -9.21
C ALA A 24 8.37 18.23 -9.38
N ARG A 25 7.85 17.57 -10.42
CA ARG A 25 8.15 16.17 -10.78
C ARG A 25 9.51 16.05 -11.47
N THR A 26 10.58 16.15 -10.70
CA THR A 26 11.96 16.25 -11.24
C THR A 26 12.72 14.92 -11.29
N LYS A 27 12.31 13.92 -10.50
CA LYS A 27 13.00 12.63 -10.42
C LYS A 27 12.50 11.66 -11.50
N VAL A 28 13.42 11.20 -12.35
CA VAL A 28 13.15 10.14 -13.35
C VAL A 28 13.36 8.77 -12.71
N MET A 29 12.35 7.91 -12.81
CA MET A 29 12.39 6.50 -12.40
C MET A 29 12.23 5.62 -13.65
N ARG A 30 13.19 4.72 -13.91
CA ARG A 30 13.18 3.80 -15.08
C ARG A 30 13.77 2.45 -14.67
N GLY A 31 13.30 1.38 -15.29
CA GLY A 31 13.82 0.02 -15.08
C GLY A 31 13.17 -0.99 -16.03
N ARG A 32 13.90 -2.06 -16.36
CA ARG A 32 13.30 -3.20 -17.10
C ARG A 32 12.45 -4.01 -16.14
N MET A 33 11.25 -4.36 -16.56
CA MET A 33 10.29 -5.13 -15.77
C MET A 33 9.79 -6.33 -16.58
N PRO A 34 9.46 -7.47 -15.95
CA PRO A 34 8.78 -8.57 -16.62
C PRO A 34 7.39 -8.16 -17.12
N GLU A 35 7.09 -8.43 -18.38
CA GLU A 35 5.80 -8.07 -19.00
C GLU A 35 4.62 -8.60 -18.19
N ALA A 36 4.64 -9.89 -17.82
CA ALA A 36 3.56 -10.52 -17.06
C ALA A 36 3.28 -9.83 -15.71
N LEU A 37 4.30 -9.28 -15.07
CA LEU A 37 4.15 -8.52 -13.82
C LEU A 37 3.39 -7.22 -14.08
N VAL A 38 3.81 -6.47 -15.11
CA VAL A 38 3.20 -5.19 -15.48
C VAL A 38 1.76 -5.41 -15.93
N SER A 39 1.49 -6.37 -16.81
CA SER A 39 0.15 -6.65 -17.32
C SER A 39 -0.81 -7.05 -16.18
N LYS A 40 -0.38 -7.91 -15.26
CA LYS A 40 -1.19 -8.31 -14.10
C LYS A 40 -1.47 -7.14 -13.16
N ALA A 41 -0.49 -6.29 -12.91
CA ALA A 41 -0.65 -5.10 -12.07
C ALA A 41 -1.64 -4.10 -12.70
N LYS A 42 -1.54 -3.83 -14.01
CA LYS A 42 -2.50 -3.01 -14.74
C LYS A 42 -3.91 -3.59 -14.72
N ALA A 43 -4.05 -4.90 -14.95
CA ALA A 43 -5.35 -5.57 -14.92
C ALA A 43 -6.01 -5.49 -13.53
N ARG A 44 -5.22 -5.61 -12.45
CA ARG A 44 -5.72 -5.52 -11.07
C ARG A 44 -6.13 -4.11 -10.68
N THR A 45 -5.36 -3.11 -11.11
CA THR A 45 -5.52 -1.70 -10.71
C THR A 45 -6.44 -0.91 -11.63
N GLY A 46 -6.60 -1.34 -12.89
CA GLY A 46 -7.25 -0.58 -13.96
C GLY A 46 -6.36 0.51 -14.57
N ILE A 47 -5.13 0.68 -14.08
CA ILE A 47 -4.21 1.73 -14.52
C ILE A 47 -3.62 1.39 -15.89
N LYS A 48 -3.62 2.37 -16.79
CA LYS A 48 -3.08 2.21 -18.15
C LYS A 48 -1.67 2.76 -18.30
N SER A 49 -1.36 3.84 -17.59
CA SER A 49 -0.07 4.54 -17.64
C SER A 49 0.98 3.83 -16.77
N ASP A 50 2.15 3.57 -17.34
CA ASP A 50 3.27 3.01 -16.56
C ASP A 50 3.76 3.98 -15.48
N THR A 51 3.66 5.29 -15.74
CA THR A 51 4.02 6.32 -14.76
C THR A 51 3.06 6.29 -13.59
N GLU A 52 1.76 6.26 -13.85
CA GLU A 52 0.74 6.20 -12.80
C GLU A 52 0.85 4.88 -12.01
N LEU A 53 1.15 3.77 -12.68
CA LEU A 53 1.35 2.48 -12.03
C LEU A 53 2.56 2.52 -11.08
N LEU A 54 3.65 3.17 -11.48
CA LEU A 54 4.82 3.38 -10.64
C LEU A 54 4.51 4.28 -9.43
N GLU A 55 3.75 5.35 -9.63
CA GLU A 55 3.36 6.24 -8.53
C GLU A 55 2.52 5.55 -7.49
N VAL A 56 1.50 4.79 -7.91
CA VAL A 56 0.67 4.02 -6.99
C VAL A 56 1.49 2.97 -6.25
N ALA A 57 2.42 2.30 -6.93
CA ALA A 57 3.31 1.34 -6.28
C ALA A 57 4.18 2.00 -5.19
N LEU A 58 4.75 3.17 -5.49
CA LEU A 58 5.55 3.94 -4.55
C LEU A 58 4.70 4.49 -3.40
N ALA A 59 3.52 5.02 -3.68
CA ALA A 59 2.58 5.52 -2.67
C ALA A 59 2.16 4.39 -1.73
N ASN A 60 1.85 3.20 -2.25
CA ASN A 60 1.51 2.05 -1.42
C ASN A 60 2.66 1.65 -0.48
N LEU A 61 3.91 1.77 -0.91
CA LEU A 61 5.07 1.50 -0.05
C LEU A 61 5.33 2.63 0.95
N ALA A 62 5.16 3.89 0.56
CA ALA A 62 5.42 5.06 1.40
C ALA A 62 4.30 5.35 2.41
N VAL A 63 3.07 4.92 2.12
CA VAL A 63 1.91 5.08 2.99
C VAL A 63 1.78 3.96 3.99
N ALA A 64 2.25 2.75 3.66
CA ALA A 64 2.25 1.59 4.53
C ALA A 64 2.69 2.02 5.94
N ASP A 65 1.80 1.82 6.90
CA ASP A 65 2.07 2.10 8.30
C ASP A 65 2.73 0.89 8.94
N ASP A 66 3.39 1.12 10.08
CA ASP A 66 3.97 0.06 10.91
C ASP A 66 2.88 -0.73 11.66
N TYR A 67 1.60 -0.63 11.25
CA TYR A 67 0.49 -1.27 11.95
C TYR A 67 0.65 -2.79 12.09
N PRO A 68 1.08 -3.54 11.07
CA PRO A 68 1.33 -4.98 11.25
C PRO A 68 2.35 -5.25 12.35
N GLU A 69 3.40 -4.44 12.42
CA GLU A 69 4.52 -4.62 13.34
C GLU A 69 4.15 -4.17 14.74
N TRP A 70 3.42 -3.07 14.87
CA TRP A 70 2.79 -2.62 16.11
C TRP A 70 1.77 -3.64 16.62
N LEU A 71 0.90 -4.19 15.76
CA LEU A 71 -0.11 -5.17 16.16
C LEU A 71 0.55 -6.46 16.65
N LEU A 72 1.59 -6.92 15.96
CA LEU A 72 2.40 -8.06 16.42
C LEU A 72 3.11 -7.75 17.73
N SER A 73 3.55 -6.51 17.95
CA SER A 73 4.12 -6.10 19.24
C SER A 73 3.09 -6.08 20.37
N GLN A 74 1.80 -5.93 20.06
CA GLN A 74 0.71 -6.03 21.05
C GLN A 74 0.35 -7.49 21.40
N ARG A 75 1.01 -8.49 20.80
CA ARG A 75 0.70 -9.90 21.06
C ARG A 75 1.07 -10.29 22.50
N GLY A 76 0.12 -10.14 23.41
CA GLY A 76 0.16 -10.72 24.74
C GLY A 76 -0.17 -12.23 24.73
N THR A 77 0.34 -12.96 25.72
CA THR A 77 -0.09 -14.33 26.01
C THR A 77 -0.92 -14.31 27.28
N ILE A 78 -2.15 -14.80 27.21
CA ILE A 78 -2.97 -15.03 28.40
C ILE A 78 -2.53 -16.38 28.98
N SER A 79 -2.31 -16.42 30.29
CA SER A 79 -1.96 -17.66 30.98
C SER A 79 -3.17 -18.61 30.94
N GLY A 80 -2.92 -19.90 30.70
CA GLY A 80 -4.00 -20.89 30.49
C GLY A 80 -4.84 -21.19 31.73
N ASP A 81 -4.45 -20.66 32.88
CA ASP A 81 -5.17 -20.70 34.16
C ASP A 81 -6.10 -19.48 34.36
N VAL A 82 -6.14 -18.53 33.42
CA VAL A 82 -7.11 -17.42 33.47
C VAL A 82 -8.50 -17.97 33.21
N ASP A 83 -9.34 -17.85 34.24
CA ASP A 83 -10.77 -18.11 34.16
C ASP A 83 -11.46 -16.99 33.36
N LEU A 84 -12.10 -17.36 32.25
CA LEU A 84 -12.79 -16.45 31.32
C LEU A 84 -14.31 -16.52 31.48
N GLU A 85 -14.81 -17.15 32.54
CA GLU A 85 -16.24 -17.21 32.82
C GLU A 85 -16.76 -15.85 33.33
N PHE A 86 -17.81 -15.35 32.66
CA PHE A 86 -18.59 -14.15 33.02
C PHE A 86 -19.91 -14.55 33.69
#